data_AF-A0A7C8CV05-F1
#
_entry.id   AF-A0A7C8CV05-F1
#
_cell.length_a   1.000
_cell.length_b   1.000
_cell.length_c   1.000
_cell.angle_alpha   90.00
_cell.angle_beta   90.00
_cell.angle_gamma   90.00
#
_symmetry.space_group_name_H-M   'P 1'
#
loop_
_entity.id
_entity.type
_entity.pdbx_description
1 polymer ?
#
loop_
_entity_poly.entity_id
_entity_poly.type
_entity_poly.pdbx_seq_one_letter_code
_entity_poly.pdbx_strand_id
1 'polypeptide(L)'
;MPPRRNRVPPHLRAVYQLIRKYPGVSNSRIVEMMKGDERVIDYISEELQAVSLLTELRNMVVENDAPGIVSRSLEIHDRMARAGLGDGFRYIVRSVEHGDYIGVKDIQNELQRYSNSFQKKFNARLATISHEYVEIDAVYQEWLRLRYISNPIVQKNLSNNPALAEW
;
A
#
# COMPACT_ATOMS: atom_id res chain seq x y z
N MET A 1 2.83 38.27 8.27
CA MET A 1 2.92 37.01 9.03
C MET A 1 3.37 35.92 8.07
N PRO A 2 4.38 35.09 8.39
CA PRO A 2 4.68 33.94 7.53
C PRO A 2 3.48 32.98 7.58
N PRO A 3 3.13 32.30 6.48
CA PRO A 3 2.03 31.34 6.49
C PRO A 3 2.31 30.28 7.57
N ARG A 4 1.34 30.06 8.46
CA ARG A 4 1.40 28.96 9.43
C ARG A 4 1.67 27.70 8.61
N ARG A 5 2.80 27.03 8.85
CA ARG A 5 3.10 25.74 8.20
C ARG A 5 1.91 24.81 8.43
N ASN A 6 1.21 24.42 7.37
CA ASN A 6 0.16 23.40 7.30
C ASN A 6 0.63 22.09 7.98
N ARG A 7 0.53 22.03 9.30
CA ARG A 7 0.94 20.87 10.10
C ARG A 7 -0.28 20.00 10.26
N VAL A 8 -0.35 18.94 9.46
CA VAL A 8 -1.32 17.84 9.65
C VAL A 8 -1.28 17.39 11.11
N PRO A 9 -2.40 17.37 11.84
CA PRO A 9 -2.49 16.89 13.21
C PRO A 9 -1.87 15.49 13.40
N PRO A 10 -1.38 15.12 14.60
CA PRO A 10 -0.69 13.85 14.82
C PRO A 10 -1.52 12.62 14.44
N HIS A 11 -2.81 12.59 14.80
CA HIS A 11 -3.72 11.49 14.49
C HIS A 11 -3.93 11.34 12.98
N LEU A 12 -4.19 12.44 12.30
CA LEU A 12 -4.32 12.48 10.84
C LEU A 12 -3.02 12.16 10.12
N ARG A 13 -1.87 12.57 10.68
CA ARG A 13 -0.55 12.24 10.12
C ARG A 13 -0.28 10.75 10.19
N ALA A 14 -0.66 10.07 11.28
CA ALA A 14 -0.51 8.63 11.41
C ALA A 14 -1.32 7.90 10.32
N VAL A 15 -2.59 8.28 10.14
CA VAL A 15 -3.46 7.71 9.09
C VAL A 15 -2.90 7.99 7.70
N TYR A 16 -2.51 9.23 7.42
CA TYR A 16 -1.87 9.63 6.16
C TYR A 16 -0.63 8.78 5.86
N GLN A 17 0.25 8.60 6.84
CA GLN A 17 1.48 7.79 6.68
C GLN A 17 1.15 6.33 6.39
N LEU A 18 0.14 5.78 7.05
CA LEU A 18 -0.33 4.42 6.80
C LEU A 18 -0.84 4.27 5.37
N ILE A 19 -1.79 5.12 4.93
CA ILE A 19 -2.39 4.99 3.58
C ILE A 19 -1.40 5.32 2.46
N ARG A 20 -0.39 6.15 2.74
CA ARG A 20 0.72 6.39 1.82
C ARG A 20 1.58 5.14 1.62
N LYS A 21 1.82 4.40 2.71
CA LYS A 21 2.63 3.18 2.69
C LYS A 21 1.84 1.98 2.14
N TYR A 22 0.57 1.88 2.50
CA TYR A 22 -0.32 0.79 2.12
C TYR A 22 -1.59 1.35 1.46
N PRO A 23 -1.51 1.81 0.21
CA PRO A 23 -2.64 2.46 -0.46
C PRO A 23 -3.79 1.49 -0.72
N GLY A 24 -5.01 1.98 -0.51
CA GLY A 24 -6.26 1.28 -0.72
C GLY A 24 -6.64 0.24 0.34
N VAL A 25 -5.88 0.09 1.42
CA VAL A 25 -6.24 -0.83 2.52
C VAL A 25 -7.63 -0.49 3.06
N SER A 26 -8.40 -1.53 3.37
CA SER A 26 -9.75 -1.36 3.92
C SER A 26 -9.75 -0.77 5.33
N ASN A 27 -10.85 -0.14 5.73
CA ASN A 27 -10.99 0.48 7.06
C ASN A 27 -10.72 -0.52 8.19
N SER A 28 -11.20 -1.77 8.06
CA SER A 28 -10.92 -2.84 9.01
C SER A 28 -9.41 -3.09 9.18
N ARG A 29 -8.65 -3.08 8.08
CA ARG A 29 -7.19 -3.23 8.11
C ARG A 29 -6.49 -1.98 8.62
N ILE A 30 -7.02 -0.78 8.38
CA ILE A 30 -6.51 0.45 9.00
C ILE A 30 -6.59 0.33 10.53
N VAL A 31 -7.75 -0.05 11.07
CA VAL A 31 -7.93 -0.27 12.52
C VAL A 31 -6.94 -1.31 13.05
N GLU A 32 -6.84 -2.46 12.38
CA GLU A 32 -5.90 -3.53 12.77
C GLU A 32 -4.45 -3.05 12.80
N MET A 33 -4.01 -2.35 11.75
CA MET A 33 -2.61 -1.94 11.58
C MET A 33 -2.22 -0.77 12.45
N MET A 34 -3.20 -0.01 12.94
CA MET A 34 -2.99 1.13 13.84
C MET A 34 -3.20 0.75 15.31
N LYS A 35 -3.52 -0.52 15.60
CA LYS A 35 -3.68 -1.02 16.95
C LYS A 35 -2.38 -0.85 17.73
N GLY A 36 -2.43 -0.06 18.79
CA GLY A 36 -1.28 0.24 19.64
C GLY A 36 -0.43 1.43 19.19
N ASP A 37 -0.82 2.15 18.14
CA ASP A 37 -0.17 3.43 17.79
C ASP A 37 -0.69 4.54 18.73
N GLU A 38 0.18 5.01 19.62
CA GLU A 38 -0.14 6.04 20.63
C GLU A 38 -0.69 7.34 20.03
N ARG A 39 -0.41 7.64 18.75
CA ARG A 39 -0.88 8.87 18.09
C ARG A 39 -2.36 8.84 17.75
N VAL A 40 -2.96 7.65 17.74
CA VAL A 40 -4.35 7.40 17.30
C VAL A 40 -5.11 6.46 18.23
N ILE A 41 -4.51 6.04 19.34
CA ILE A 41 -5.10 5.06 20.24
C ILE A 41 -6.46 5.50 20.78
N ASP A 42 -6.65 6.80 21.01
CA ASP A 42 -7.92 7.40 21.44
C ASP A 42 -8.91 7.62 20.29
N TYR A 43 -8.47 7.39 19.05
CA TYR A 43 -9.18 7.76 17.83
C TYR A 43 -9.55 6.57 16.95
N ILE A 44 -8.95 5.39 17.14
CA ILE A 44 -9.14 4.25 16.24
C ILE A 44 -9.28 2.91 16.98
N SER A 45 -10.52 2.56 17.27
CA SER A 45 -10.93 1.24 17.77
C SER A 45 -11.90 0.54 16.82
N GLU A 46 -12.59 1.30 15.96
CA GLU A 46 -13.64 0.79 15.07
C GLU A 46 -13.52 1.34 13.64
N GLU A 47 -14.10 0.62 12.68
CA GLU A 47 -14.07 1.00 11.26
C GLU A 47 -14.71 2.37 10.98
N LEU A 48 -15.78 2.71 11.70
CA LEU A 48 -16.45 4.02 11.56
C LEU A 48 -15.51 5.17 11.93
N GLN A 49 -14.61 4.96 12.88
CA GLN A 49 -13.64 5.98 13.26
C GLN A 49 -12.52 6.10 12.22
N ALA A 50 -12.07 4.99 11.62
CA ALA A 50 -11.16 5.04 10.48
C ALA A 50 -11.76 5.84 9.30
N VAL A 51 -13.07 5.66 9.03
CA VAL A 51 -13.81 6.47 8.04
C VAL A 51 -13.81 7.95 8.42
N SER A 52 -14.07 8.26 9.70
CA SER A 52 -14.07 9.64 10.20
C SER A 52 -12.71 10.32 10.01
N LEU A 53 -11.61 9.64 10.37
CA LEU A 53 -10.26 10.16 10.21
C LEU A 53 -9.89 10.39 8.73
N LEU A 54 -10.25 9.48 7.84
CA LEU A 54 -10.03 9.67 6.40
C LEU A 54 -10.88 10.83 5.84
N THR A 55 -12.09 11.02 6.35
CA THR A 55 -12.96 12.15 5.98
C THR A 55 -12.36 13.47 6.45
N GLU A 56 -11.89 13.54 7.70
CA GLU A 56 -11.22 14.73 8.25
C GLU A 56 -9.96 15.08 7.43
N LEU A 57 -9.15 14.07 7.06
CA LEU A 57 -7.98 14.27 6.21
C LEU A 57 -8.35 14.80 4.81
N ARG A 58 -9.47 14.34 4.22
CA ARG A 58 -9.98 14.85 2.93
C ARG A 58 -10.47 16.29 3.06
N ASN A 59 -11.15 16.64 4.14
CA ASN A 59 -11.60 18.02 4.38
C ASN A 59 -10.42 18.99 4.46
N MET A 60 -9.34 18.62 5.17
CA MET A 60 -8.12 19.43 5.20
C MET A 60 -7.51 19.66 3.81
N VAL A 61 -7.60 18.68 2.91
CA VAL A 61 -7.14 18.84 1.52
C VAL A 61 -8.03 19.81 0.75
N VAL A 62 -9.35 19.70 0.89
CA VAL A 62 -10.32 20.60 0.22
C VAL A 62 -10.16 22.04 0.69
N GLU A 63 -9.86 22.24 1.97
CA GLU A 63 -9.64 23.56 2.58
C GLU A 63 -8.27 24.17 2.24
N ASN A 64 -7.42 23.48 1.46
CA ASN A 64 -6.03 23.84 1.16
C ASN A 64 -5.11 23.95 2.39
N ASP A 65 -5.50 23.31 3.49
CA ASP A 65 -4.79 23.29 4.76
C ASP A 65 -3.86 22.07 4.91
N ALA A 66 -3.71 21.26 3.85
CA ALA A 66 -2.83 20.11 3.80
C ALA A 66 -1.69 20.26 2.77
N PRO A 67 -0.48 19.73 3.04
CA PRO A 67 0.57 19.63 2.04
C PRO A 67 0.16 18.77 0.83
N GLY A 68 0.64 19.10 -0.38
CA GLY A 68 0.28 18.39 -1.61
C GLY A 68 0.53 16.87 -1.58
N ILE A 69 1.53 16.41 -0.81
CA ILE A 69 1.79 14.99 -0.62
C ILE A 69 0.64 14.24 0.06
N VAL A 70 -0.13 14.92 0.92
CA VAL A 70 -1.31 14.34 1.57
C VAL A 70 -2.42 14.13 0.55
N SER A 71 -2.69 15.15 -0.27
CA SER A 71 -3.64 15.08 -1.38
C SER A 71 -3.29 13.93 -2.34
N ARG A 72 -2.02 13.85 -2.76
CA ARG A 72 -1.51 12.76 -3.62
C ARG A 72 -1.69 11.38 -3.00
N SER A 73 -1.44 11.24 -1.70
CA SER A 73 -1.56 9.94 -1.02
C SER A 73 -3.03 9.49 -0.89
N LEU A 74 -3.94 10.44 -0.64
CA LEU A 74 -5.38 10.17 -0.65
C LEU A 74 -5.88 9.77 -2.04
N GLU A 75 -5.42 10.46 -3.09
CA GLU A 75 -5.75 10.14 -4.47
C GLU A 75 -5.37 8.68 -4.83
N ILE A 76 -4.13 8.29 -4.53
CA ILE A 76 -3.61 6.93 -4.77
C ILE A 76 -4.38 5.92 -3.92
N HIS A 77 -4.59 6.21 -2.64
CA HIS A 77 -5.34 5.34 -1.74
C HIS A 77 -6.75 5.05 -2.28
N ASP A 78 -7.48 6.10 -2.67
CA ASP A 78 -8.84 5.97 -3.19
C ASP A 78 -8.87 5.21 -4.52
N ARG A 79 -7.88 5.45 -5.40
CA ARG A 79 -7.75 4.73 -6.67
C ARG A 79 -7.51 3.23 -6.46
N MET A 80 -6.63 2.87 -5.52
CA MET A 80 -6.32 1.48 -5.17
C MET A 80 -7.50 0.78 -4.49
N ALA A 81 -8.22 1.50 -3.61
CA ALA A 81 -9.44 1.00 -2.96
C ALA A 81 -10.53 0.70 -3.99
N ARG A 82 -10.81 1.63 -4.92
CA ARG A 82 -11.80 1.42 -6.00
C ARG A 82 -11.46 0.24 -6.91
N ALA A 83 -10.17 -0.01 -7.13
CA ALA A 83 -9.71 -1.17 -7.89
C ALA A 83 -9.83 -2.50 -7.13
N GLY A 84 -10.12 -2.45 -5.82
CA GLY A 84 -10.18 -3.61 -4.94
C GLY A 84 -8.81 -4.26 -4.73
N LEU A 85 -7.73 -3.49 -4.82
CA LEU A 85 -6.35 -3.98 -4.73
C LEU A 85 -5.73 -3.84 -3.35
N GLY A 86 -6.16 -2.88 -2.53
CA GLY A 86 -5.34 -2.43 -1.42
C GLY A 86 -4.99 -3.47 -0.36
N ASP A 87 -5.95 -4.30 0.09
CA ASP A 87 -5.64 -5.37 1.05
C ASP A 87 -4.64 -6.39 0.48
N GLY A 88 -4.69 -6.66 -0.83
CA GLY A 88 -3.71 -7.53 -1.49
C GLY A 88 -2.37 -6.82 -1.73
N PHE A 89 -2.40 -5.54 -2.07
CA PHE A 89 -1.21 -4.73 -2.28
C PHE A 89 -0.40 -4.58 -0.99
N ARG A 90 -1.04 -4.59 0.19
CA ARG A 90 -0.34 -4.67 1.49
C ARG A 90 0.69 -5.81 1.53
N TYR A 91 0.36 -6.98 0.97
CA TYR A 91 1.27 -8.12 0.94
C TYR A 91 2.41 -7.92 -0.05
N ILE A 92 2.19 -7.21 -1.15
CA ILE A 92 3.26 -6.80 -2.08
C ILE A 92 4.24 -5.88 -1.36
N VAL A 93 3.73 -4.85 -0.67
CA VAL A 93 4.59 -3.95 0.12
C VAL A 93 5.38 -4.76 1.15
N ARG A 94 4.73 -5.65 1.92
CA ARG A 94 5.44 -6.52 2.87
C ARG A 94 6.51 -7.38 2.21
N SER A 95 6.22 -7.95 1.04
CA SER A 95 7.16 -8.76 0.27
C SER A 95 8.43 -7.96 -0.05
N VAL A 96 8.26 -6.74 -0.55
CA VAL A 96 9.37 -5.81 -0.84
C VAL A 96 10.14 -5.43 0.42
N GLU A 97 9.45 -5.12 1.52
CA GLU A 97 10.08 -4.72 2.78
C GLU A 97 10.94 -5.82 3.42
N HIS A 98 10.51 -7.07 3.30
CA HIS A 98 11.21 -8.20 3.91
C HIS A 98 12.19 -8.88 2.95
N GLY A 99 12.13 -8.57 1.65
CA GLY A 99 12.91 -9.23 0.61
C GLY A 99 12.43 -10.64 0.27
N ASP A 100 11.26 -11.05 0.77
CA ASP A 100 10.69 -12.38 0.60
C ASP A 100 9.51 -12.34 -0.37
N TYR A 101 9.56 -13.11 -1.47
CA TYR A 101 8.49 -13.12 -2.46
C TYR A 101 7.20 -13.71 -1.90
N ILE A 102 6.14 -12.89 -1.82
CA ILE A 102 4.77 -13.34 -1.53
C ILE A 102 4.01 -13.40 -2.84
N GLY A 103 3.65 -14.61 -3.29
CA GLY A 103 2.99 -14.82 -4.56
C GLY A 103 1.50 -14.48 -4.54
N VAL A 104 0.92 -14.21 -5.71
CA VAL A 104 -0.53 -13.88 -5.82
C VAL A 104 -1.41 -15.00 -5.24
N LYS A 105 -0.98 -16.26 -5.34
CA LYS A 105 -1.68 -17.40 -4.75
C LYS A 105 -1.65 -17.34 -3.22
N ASP A 106 -0.53 -16.94 -2.63
CA ASP A 106 -0.39 -16.79 -1.18
C ASP A 106 -1.25 -15.63 -0.69
N ILE A 107 -1.20 -14.49 -1.39
CA ILE A 107 -2.09 -13.34 -1.15
C ILE A 107 -3.56 -13.77 -1.21
N GLN A 108 -3.92 -14.59 -2.21
CA GLN A 108 -5.27 -15.09 -2.38
C GLN A 108 -5.73 -15.95 -1.19
N ASN A 109 -4.85 -16.80 -0.67
CA ASN A 109 -5.11 -17.64 0.51
C ASN A 109 -5.24 -16.79 1.77
N GLU A 110 -4.33 -15.85 1.99
CA GLU A 110 -4.34 -14.92 3.12
C GLU A 110 -5.62 -14.06 3.16
N LEU A 111 -6.11 -13.64 2.00
CA LEU A 111 -7.36 -12.89 1.88
C LEU A 111 -8.60 -13.79 1.89
N GLN A 112 -8.45 -15.11 1.91
CA GLN A 112 -9.54 -16.10 1.78
C GLN A 112 -10.40 -15.86 0.52
N ARG A 113 -9.80 -15.40 -0.58
CA ARG A 113 -10.48 -15.03 -1.83
C ARG A 113 -10.28 -16.08 -2.93
N TYR A 114 -10.92 -17.24 -2.80
CA TYR A 114 -10.66 -18.41 -3.65
C TYR A 114 -11.15 -18.35 -5.11
N SER A 115 -11.56 -17.19 -5.63
CA SER A 115 -12.01 -17.11 -7.03
C SER A 115 -10.85 -17.26 -8.03
N ASN A 116 -10.99 -18.14 -9.03
CA ASN A 116 -10.02 -18.26 -10.13
C ASN A 116 -9.84 -16.94 -10.91
N SER A 117 -10.84 -16.05 -10.85
CA SER A 117 -10.76 -14.72 -11.48
C SER A 117 -9.88 -13.72 -10.72
N PHE A 118 -9.53 -14.02 -9.45
CA PHE A 118 -8.80 -13.09 -8.58
C PHE A 118 -7.42 -12.77 -9.18
N GLN A 119 -6.60 -13.79 -9.47
CA GLN A 119 -5.22 -13.58 -9.89
C GLN A 119 -5.13 -12.77 -11.19
N LYS A 120 -5.96 -13.13 -12.19
CA LYS A 120 -6.00 -12.42 -13.48
C LYS A 120 -6.42 -10.96 -13.30
N LYS A 121 -7.46 -10.70 -12.50
CA LYS A 121 -7.96 -9.34 -12.23
C LYS A 121 -6.95 -8.53 -11.41
N PHE A 122 -6.33 -9.15 -10.41
CA PHE A 122 -5.35 -8.52 -9.55
C PHE A 122 -4.12 -8.06 -10.35
N ASN A 123 -3.52 -8.96 -11.13
CA ASN A 123 -2.37 -8.64 -11.97
C ASN A 123 -2.71 -7.58 -13.03
N ALA A 124 -3.84 -7.73 -13.73
CA ALA A 124 -4.23 -6.77 -14.76
C ALA A 124 -4.44 -5.36 -14.17
N ARG A 125 -5.18 -5.25 -13.07
CA ARG A 125 -5.46 -3.96 -12.43
C ARG A 125 -4.21 -3.33 -11.83
N LEU A 126 -3.35 -4.13 -11.20
CA LEU A 126 -2.11 -3.64 -10.61
C LEU A 126 -1.16 -3.09 -11.69
N ALA A 127 -0.99 -3.83 -12.79
CA ALA A 127 -0.20 -3.36 -13.92
C ALA A 127 -0.78 -2.08 -14.55
N THR A 128 -2.10 -1.95 -14.64
CA THR A 128 -2.71 -0.69 -15.11
C THR A 128 -2.40 0.47 -14.16
N ILE A 129 -2.57 0.28 -12.84
CA ILE A 129 -2.38 1.36 -11.87
C ILE A 129 -0.89 1.70 -11.68
N SER A 130 0.03 0.75 -11.82
CA SER A 130 1.47 1.06 -11.78
C SER A 130 1.86 2.04 -12.89
N HIS A 131 1.27 1.94 -14.08
CA HIS A 131 1.50 2.93 -15.15
C HIS A 131 0.92 4.31 -14.84
N GLU A 132 -0.11 4.40 -13.99
CA GLU A 132 -0.73 5.67 -13.58
C GLU A 132 0.05 6.35 -12.43
N TYR A 133 0.72 5.58 -11.58
CA TYR A 133 1.33 6.07 -10.34
C TYR A 133 2.74 5.49 -10.14
N VAL A 134 3.76 6.36 -10.22
CA VAL A 134 5.18 5.99 -10.00
C VAL A 134 5.42 5.38 -8.62
N GLU A 135 4.64 5.79 -7.61
CA GLU A 135 4.71 5.26 -6.26
C GLU A 135 4.27 3.79 -6.19
N ILE A 136 3.30 3.39 -7.02
CA ILE A 136 2.84 2.01 -7.15
C ILE A 136 3.80 1.22 -8.05
N ASP A 137 4.29 1.82 -9.12
CA ASP A 137 5.25 1.18 -10.03
C ASP A 137 6.52 0.74 -9.31
N ALA A 138 7.14 1.62 -8.52
CA ALA A 138 8.37 1.28 -7.81
C ALA A 138 8.22 0.00 -6.95
N VAL A 139 7.14 -0.11 -6.19
CA VAL A 139 6.85 -1.30 -5.37
C VAL A 139 6.52 -2.51 -6.24
N TYR A 140 5.77 -2.31 -7.32
CA TYR A 140 5.38 -3.38 -8.23
C TYR A 140 6.58 -3.98 -8.97
N GLN A 141 7.48 -3.15 -9.50
CA GLN A 141 8.70 -3.60 -10.18
C GLN A 141 9.61 -4.38 -9.23
N GLU A 142 9.77 -3.90 -7.99
CA GLU A 142 10.59 -4.61 -7.00
C GLU A 142 9.97 -5.96 -6.62
N TRP A 143 8.64 -6.03 -6.50
CA TRP A 143 7.96 -7.30 -6.31
C TRP A 143 8.09 -8.26 -7.51
N LEU A 144 8.10 -7.75 -8.75
CA LEU A 144 8.39 -8.55 -9.95
C LEU A 144 9.85 -9.04 -9.96
N ARG A 145 10.79 -8.23 -9.48
CA ARG A 145 12.19 -8.62 -9.31
C ARG A 145 12.29 -9.76 -8.29
N LEU A 146 11.65 -9.63 -7.12
CA LEU A 146 11.57 -10.68 -6.10
C LEU A 146 10.97 -11.97 -6.67
N ARG A 147 9.90 -11.87 -7.47
CA ARG A 147 9.31 -13.02 -8.17
C ARG A 147 10.32 -13.72 -9.07
N TYR A 148 11.10 -12.95 -9.82
CA TYR A 148 12.10 -13.48 -10.74
C TYR A 148 13.22 -14.22 -9.98
N ILE A 149 13.82 -13.58 -8.98
CA ILE A 149 14.93 -14.17 -8.22
C ILE A 149 14.49 -15.32 -7.30
N SER A 150 13.20 -15.40 -6.95
CA SER A 150 12.65 -16.52 -6.17
C SER A 150 12.32 -17.74 -7.02
N ASN A 151 12.44 -17.65 -8.35
CA ASN A 151 12.22 -18.79 -9.23
C ASN A 151 13.36 -19.82 -9.08
N PRO A 152 13.08 -21.10 -8.79
CA PRO A 152 14.12 -22.12 -8.58
C PRO A 152 15.10 -22.29 -9.75
N ILE A 153 14.62 -22.12 -10.99
CA ILE A 153 15.45 -22.21 -12.20
C ILE A 153 16.41 -21.02 -12.25
N VAL A 154 15.92 -19.82 -11.93
CA VAL A 154 16.73 -18.60 -11.89
C VAL A 154 17.76 -18.69 -10.77
N GLN A 155 17.37 -19.13 -9.58
CA GLN A 155 18.30 -19.34 -8.46
C GLN A 155 19.41 -20.31 -8.81
N LYS A 156 19.08 -21.43 -9.48
CA LYS A 156 20.07 -22.38 -9.97
C LYS A 156 21.02 -21.76 -10.99
N ASN A 157 20.54 -20.86 -11.85
CA ASN A 157 21.40 -20.18 -12.82
C ASN A 157 22.28 -19.10 -12.19
N LEU A 158 21.75 -18.35 -11.21
CA LEU A 158 22.50 -17.35 -10.46
C LEU A 158 23.59 -17.98 -9.59
N SER A 159 23.32 -19.12 -8.95
CA SER A 159 24.34 -19.84 -8.16
C SER A 159 25.47 -20.40 -9.03
N ASN A 160 25.16 -20.76 -10.28
CA ASN A 160 26.16 -21.24 -11.25
C ASN A 160 26.91 -20.10 -11.95
N ASN A 161 26.42 -18.86 -11.90
CA ASN A 161 27.05 -17.71 -12.54
C ASN A 161 26.75 -16.41 -11.78
N PRO A 162 27.48 -16.12 -10.67
CA PRO A 162 27.20 -14.99 -9.79
C PRO A 162 27.37 -13.62 -10.46
N ALA A 163 28.06 -13.54 -11.60
CA ALA A 163 28.19 -12.30 -12.39
C ALA A 163 26.85 -11.82 -13.00
N LEU A 164 25.81 -12.66 -13.01
CA LEU A 164 24.47 -12.30 -13.46
C LEU A 164 23.60 -11.67 -12.35
N ALA A 165 24.12 -11.55 -11.12
CA ALA A 165 23.39 -11.01 -9.98
C ALA A 165 23.42 -9.47 -9.88
N GLU A 166 24.20 -8.79 -10.72
CA GLU A 166 24.23 -7.32 -10.80
C GLU A 166 23.17 -6.82 -11.80
N TRP A 167 21.97 -6.53 -11.30
CA TRP A 167 20.89 -5.79 -11.98
C TRP A 167 20.30 -4.77 -11.03
#